data_AF-S7S2Q8-F1
#
_entry.id   AF-S7S2Q8-F1
#
_cell.length_a   1.000
_cell.length_b   1.000
_cell.length_c   1.000
_cell.angle_alpha   90.00
_cell.angle_beta   90.00
_cell.angle_gamma   90.00
#
_symmetry.space_group_name_H-M   'P 1'
#
loop_
_entity.id
_entity.type
_entity.pdbx_description
1 polymer ?
#
loop_
_entity_poly.entity_id
_entity_poly.type
_entity_poly.pdbx_seq_one_letter_code
_entity_poly.pdbx_strand_id
1 'polypeptide(L)'
;MHASFSVEKQQTRIAALEAEIAEMEQKLGDDVDAEKIVSGHIKLLHQYNEAKDAAQILIGKLAALKHTTIRRVHEDYGLTDSD
;
A
#
# COMPACT_ATOMS: atom_id res chain seq x y z
N MET A 1 -15.44 -21.26 34.37
CA MET A 1 -16.09 -21.93 33.22
C MET A 1 -15.21 -21.73 31.99
N HIS A 2 -14.30 -22.66 31.72
CA HIS A 2 -13.52 -22.63 30.49
C HIS A 2 -14.31 -23.34 29.40
N ALA A 3 -14.66 -22.62 28.34
CA ALA A 3 -15.32 -23.18 27.18
C ALA A 3 -14.39 -24.22 26.53
N SER A 4 -14.63 -25.51 26.85
CA SER A 4 -14.04 -26.64 26.15
C SER A 4 -14.67 -26.69 24.76
N PHE A 5 -14.18 -25.87 23.84
CA PHE A 5 -14.33 -26.18 22.42
C PHE A 5 -13.76 -27.60 22.25
N SER A 6 -14.61 -28.57 21.87
CA SER A 6 -14.20 -29.95 21.67
C SER A 6 -12.91 -29.99 20.86
N VAL A 7 -11.89 -30.70 21.36
CA VAL A 7 -10.56 -30.85 20.73
C VAL A 7 -10.70 -31.21 19.24
N GLU A 8 -11.73 -31.97 18.90
CA GLU A 8 -12.08 -32.33 17.53
C GLU A 8 -12.44 -31.11 16.65
N LYS A 9 -13.25 -30.17 17.16
CA LYS A 9 -13.57 -28.91 16.45
C LYS A 9 -12.34 -28.02 16.29
N GLN A 10 -11.45 -28.01 17.28
CA GLN A 10 -10.18 -27.28 17.18
C GLN A 10 -9.28 -27.91 16.11
N GLN A 11 -9.20 -29.24 16.06
CA GLN A 11 -8.42 -29.95 15.05
C GLN A 11 -8.95 -29.74 13.63
N THR A 12 -10.27 -29.76 13.44
CA THR A 12 -10.88 -29.44 12.14
C THR A 12 -10.59 -27.99 11.73
N ARG A 13 -10.60 -27.05 12.69
CA ARG A 13 -10.31 -25.65 12.41
C ARG A 13 -8.84 -25.43 12.06
N ILE A 14 -7.92 -26.13 12.73
CA ILE A 14 -6.49 -26.09 12.40
C ILE A 14 -6.26 -26.61 10.98
N ALA A 15 -6.81 -27.79 10.64
CA ALA A 15 -6.65 -28.37 9.30
C ALA A 15 -7.23 -27.48 8.19
N ALA A 16 -8.36 -26.80 8.45
CA ALA A 16 -8.92 -25.83 7.52
C ALA A 16 -8.02 -24.60 7.33
N LEU A 17 -7.44 -24.07 8.41
CA LEU A 17 -6.51 -22.94 8.36
C LEU A 17 -5.20 -23.31 7.66
N GLU A 18 -4.67 -24.51 7.88
CA GLU A 18 -3.48 -25.01 7.17
C GLU A 18 -3.72 -25.13 5.67
N ALA A 19 -4.90 -25.59 5.24
CA ALA A 19 -5.27 -25.65 3.83
C ALA A 19 -5.39 -24.25 3.20
N GLU A 20 -5.99 -23.29 3.91
CA GLU A 20 -6.06 -21.89 3.48
C GLU A 20 -4.66 -21.26 3.35
N ILE A 21 -3.75 -21.54 4.30
CA ILE A 21 -2.36 -21.07 4.24
C ILE A 21 -1.65 -21.64 3.02
N ALA A 22 -1.75 -22.94 2.76
CA ALA A 22 -1.13 -23.57 1.60
C ALA A 22 -1.65 -22.98 0.27
N GLU A 23 -2.95 -22.69 0.16
CA GLU A 23 -3.52 -22.03 -1.01
C GLU A 23 -3.00 -20.59 -1.18
N MET A 24 -2.85 -19.85 -0.08
CA MET A 24 -2.29 -18.50 -0.08
C MET A 24 -0.81 -18.48 -0.46
N GLU A 25 -0.01 -19.39 0.07
CA GLU A 25 1.41 -19.56 -0.28
C GLU A 25 1.58 -19.87 -1.77
N GLN A 26 0.74 -20.77 -2.33
CA GLN A 26 0.77 -21.09 -3.76
C GLN A 26 0.44 -19.88 -4.65
N LYS A 27 -0.49 -19.02 -4.23
CA LYS A 27 -0.83 -17.77 -4.95
C LYS A 27 0.28 -16.72 -4.88
N LEU A 28 1.06 -16.73 -3.80
CA LEU A 28 2.16 -15.79 -3.61
C LEU A 28 3.38 -16.13 -4.46
N GLY A 29 3.57 -17.43 -4.75
CA GLY A 29 4.72 -17.97 -5.47
C GLY A 29 5.77 -18.55 -4.52
N ASP A 30 6.56 -19.50 -5.01
CA ASP A 30 7.57 -20.20 -4.21
C ASP A 30 8.62 -19.22 -3.66
N ASP A 31 8.95 -19.36 -2.36
CA ASP A 31 9.99 -18.60 -1.64
C ASP A 31 9.74 -17.08 -1.54
N VAL A 32 8.48 -16.65 -1.69
CA VAL A 32 8.12 -15.23 -1.60
C VAL A 32 7.68 -14.87 -0.18
N ASP A 33 8.44 -13.99 0.46
CA ASP A 33 8.10 -13.44 1.78
C ASP A 33 7.06 -12.32 1.63
N ALA A 34 5.81 -12.64 1.99
CA ALA A 34 4.67 -11.71 1.94
C ALA A 34 4.94 -10.41 2.68
N GLU A 35 5.55 -10.49 3.87
CA GLU A 35 5.81 -9.34 4.72
C GLU A 35 6.86 -8.43 4.06
N LYS A 36 7.88 -9.01 3.43
CA LYS A 36 8.87 -8.23 2.66
C LYS A 36 8.24 -7.51 1.47
N ILE A 37 7.35 -8.17 0.72
CA ILE A 37 6.66 -7.53 -0.41
C ILE A 37 5.83 -6.35 0.07
N VAL A 38 4.99 -6.57 1.08
CA VAL A 38 4.11 -5.52 1.61
C VAL A 38 4.94 -4.38 2.21
N SER A 39 5.98 -4.70 2.98
CA SER A 39 6.89 -3.68 3.52
C SER A 39 7.59 -2.87 2.42
N GLY A 40 7.99 -3.52 1.33
CA GLY A 40 8.56 -2.85 0.15
C GLY A 40 7.57 -1.87 -0.49
N HIS A 41 6.33 -2.32 -0.71
CA HIS A 41 5.28 -1.47 -1.28
C HIS A 41 4.92 -0.29 -0.37
N ILE A 42 4.83 -0.51 0.95
CA ILE A 42 4.58 0.56 1.92
C ILE A 42 5.68 1.62 1.87
N LYS A 43 6.96 1.20 1.79
CA LYS A 43 8.09 2.13 1.67
C LYS A 43 8.01 2.95 0.39
N LEU A 44 7.72 2.31 -0.76
CA LEU A 44 7.58 3.01 -2.03
C LEU A 44 6.43 4.01 -2.01
N LEU A 45 5.28 3.65 -1.43
CA LEU A 45 4.15 4.56 -1.27
C LEU A 45 4.49 5.77 -0.40
N HIS A 46 5.20 5.57 0.72
CA HIS A 46 5.64 6.69 1.55
C HIS A 46 6.62 7.61 0.80
N GLN A 47 7.60 7.05 0.09
CA GLN A 47 8.54 7.83 -0.70
C GLN A 47 7.85 8.63 -1.81
N TYR A 48 6.89 8.02 -2.50
CA TYR A 48 6.09 8.73 -3.50
C TYR A 48 5.31 9.89 -2.88
N ASN A 49 4.63 9.65 -1.75
CA ASN A 49 3.86 10.69 -1.07
C ASN A 49 4.75 11.83 -0.58
N GLU A 50 5.90 11.54 0.03
CA GLU A 50 6.85 12.57 0.47
C GLU A 50 7.35 13.43 -0.69
N ALA A 51 7.71 12.79 -1.82
CA ALA A 51 8.15 13.50 -3.02
C ALA A 51 7.02 14.36 -3.62
N LYS A 52 5.80 13.82 -3.66
CA LYS A 52 4.60 14.52 -4.15
C LYS A 52 4.28 15.74 -3.29
N ASP A 53 4.31 15.60 -1.97
CA ASP A 53 4.03 16.68 -1.04
C ASP A 53 5.08 17.79 -1.16
N ALA A 54 6.37 17.43 -1.22
CA ALA A 54 7.44 18.39 -1.46
C ALA A 54 7.27 19.14 -2.79
N ALA A 55 6.92 18.42 -3.86
CA ALA A 55 6.64 19.02 -5.17
C ALA A 55 5.44 19.98 -5.11
N GLN A 56 4.35 19.61 -4.46
CA GLN A 56 3.17 20.47 -4.30
C GLN A 56 3.48 21.76 -3.53
N ILE A 57 4.32 21.69 -2.50
CA ILE A 57 4.80 22.89 -1.77
C ILE A 57 5.57 23.83 -2.70
N LEU A 58 6.47 23.28 -3.53
CA LEU A 58 7.24 24.06 -4.49
C LEU A 58 6.35 24.68 -5.58
N ILE A 59 5.37 23.93 -6.08
CA ILE A 59 4.38 24.41 -7.05
C ILE A 59 3.55 25.55 -6.45
N GLY A 60 3.11 25.43 -5.19
CA GLY A 60 2.40 26.51 -4.50
C GLY A 60 3.21 27.79 -4.40
N LYS A 61 4.49 27.69 -4.04
CA LYS A 61 5.41 28.84 -4.02
C LYS A 61 5.63 29.42 -5.41
N LEU A 62 5.78 28.58 -6.43
CA LEU A 62 5.97 29.01 -7.81
C LEU A 62 4.73 29.74 -8.34
N ALA A 63 3.53 29.24 -8.04
CA ALA A 63 2.27 29.88 -8.39
C ALA A 63 2.16 31.28 -7.78
N ALA A 64 2.53 31.42 -6.50
CA ALA A 64 2.56 32.71 -5.82
C ALA A 64 3.54 33.70 -6.47
N LEU A 65 4.76 33.25 -6.80
CA LEU A 65 5.77 34.08 -7.48
C LEU A 65 5.34 34.51 -8.89
N LYS A 66 4.64 33.64 -9.61
CA LYS A 66 4.11 33.91 -10.96
C LYS A 66 2.78 34.66 -10.94
N HIS A 67 2.23 34.99 -9.77
CA HIS A 67 0.88 35.56 -9.61
C HIS A 67 -0.19 34.78 -10.38
N THR A 68 -0.08 33.46 -10.38
CA THR A 68 -0.98 32.55 -11.11
C THR A 68 -1.54 31.50 -10.15
N THR A 69 -2.44 30.66 -10.66
CA THR A 69 -3.04 29.57 -9.88
C THR A 69 -2.19 28.31 -9.98
N ILE A 70 -2.25 27.46 -8.94
CA ILE A 70 -1.59 26.14 -8.92
C ILE A 70 -2.01 25.31 -10.13
N ARG A 71 -3.29 25.34 -10.49
CA ARG A 71 -3.84 24.64 -11.66
C ARG A 71 -3.13 25.05 -12.96
N ARG A 72 -2.89 26.34 -13.16
CA ARG A 72 -2.20 26.82 -14.36
C ARG A 72 -0.74 26.41 -14.38
N VAL A 73 -0.09 26.35 -13.21
CA VAL A 73 1.25 25.76 -13.10
C VAL A 73 1.24 24.27 -13.45
N HIS A 74 0.26 23.49 -12.99
CA HIS A 74 0.14 22.08 -13.39
C HIS A 74 -0.02 21.93 -14.91
N GLU A 75 -0.88 22.75 -15.54
CA GLU A 75 -1.08 22.77 -16.99
C GLU A 75 0.22 23.15 -17.74
N ASP A 76 0.93 24.18 -17.28
CA ASP A 76 2.18 24.66 -17.89
C ASP A 76 3.31 23.60 -17.84
N TYR A 77 3.33 22.74 -16.80
CA TYR A 77 4.33 21.69 -16.61
C TYR A 77 3.84 20.29 -17.01
N GLY A 78 2.64 20.16 -17.57
CA GLY A 78 2.08 18.87 -18.00
C GLY A 78 1.70 17.92 -16.87
N LEU A 79 1.51 18.41 -15.64
CA LEU A 79 1.15 17.62 -14.45
C LEU A 79 -0.38 17.37 -14.41
N THR A 80 -0.89 16.61 -15.38
CA THR A 80 -2.31 16.26 -15.47
C THR A 80 -2.67 15.10 -14.54
N ASP A 81 -3.95 14.95 -14.17
CA ASP A 81 -4.47 13.88 -13.28
C ASP A 81 -4.29 12.45 -13.83
N SER A 82 -3.65 12.30 -14.99
CA SER A 82 -3.41 11.04 -15.71
C SER A 82 -2.20 10.25 -15.19
N ASP A 83 -1.36 10.85 -14.32
CA ASP A 83 -0.10 10.30 -13.82
C ASP A 83 -0.12 10.07 -12.29
#